data_AF-A0A6P1A2Z0-F1
#
_entry.id   AF-A0A6P1A2Z0-F1
#
_cell.length_a   1.000
_cell.length_b   1.000
_cell.length_c   1.000
_cell.angle_alpha   90.00
_cell.angle_beta   90.00
_cell.angle_gamma   90.00
#
_symmetry.space_group_name_H-M   'P 1'
#
loop_
_entity.id
_entity.type
_entity.pdbx_description
1 polymer ?
#
loop_
_entity_poly.entity_id
_entity_poly.type
_entity_poly.pdbx_seq_one_letter_code
_entity_poly.pdbx_strand_id
1 'polypeptide(L)'
;MSGNSPPLIQTLTPDRWAGWSMDFIGAGYIALFVKNGRCVRVWKPGRHVSFALPWLEKCELLLVDSKLRHLPITSQGDFLSRDQYLVNVSLNVMYQVVDAKRVALEISDPIAALTSAVKDSLGVAISHLRMEQLTNQGRVEVRQYVLDHVDVYYTVGFSIEDVRVSDISFPNTRGIIRQVEGMSARQEAEHEAVLKMQIANAGRPELSPPPIQQVNILPGGEANSKHAIVNQEVPRATIPDESAATPSLPIRDQPVLAPTVLFSNPTPPSKGRLVNPSSGTIIVLSANPFTIGREPTNTLVLEDAMCSRNHAQILQIPEPQDKVRYQIIDVGSSNGTFVDQQRLTSHQPFWLSAGNVIQIGNQEWTFQLP
;
A
#
# COMPACT_ATOMS: atom_id res chain seq x y z
N MET A 1 -7.03 -12.26 -25.45
CA MET A 1 -7.90 -11.30 -26.15
C MET A 1 -7.34 -9.91 -25.94
N SER A 2 -6.55 -9.41 -26.90
CA SER A 2 -5.96 -8.06 -26.85
C SER A 2 -7.07 -7.04 -27.06
N GLY A 3 -7.45 -6.32 -26.01
CA GLY A 3 -8.51 -5.31 -26.08
C GLY A 3 -8.11 -4.18 -27.03
N ASN A 4 -8.95 -3.93 -28.04
CA ASN A 4 -8.87 -2.79 -28.97
C ASN A 4 -9.21 -1.47 -28.25
N SER A 5 -8.50 -1.13 -27.17
CA SER A 5 -8.58 0.22 -26.62
C SER A 5 -7.73 1.14 -27.51
N PRO A 6 -8.28 2.28 -27.98
CA PRO A 6 -7.50 3.24 -28.76
C PRO A 6 -6.26 3.65 -27.95
N PRO A 7 -5.11 3.90 -28.59
CA PRO A 7 -3.88 4.25 -27.86
C PRO A 7 -4.10 5.53 -27.05
N LEU A 8 -3.41 5.62 -25.90
CA LEU A 8 -3.55 6.75 -24.97
C LEU A 8 -3.23 8.09 -25.64
N ILE A 9 -2.22 8.08 -26.53
CA ILE A 9 -1.77 9.23 -27.30
C ILE A 9 -1.83 8.85 -28.79
N GLN A 10 -2.43 9.72 -29.60
CA GLN A 10 -2.45 9.60 -31.06
C GLN A 10 -1.84 10.86 -31.66
N THR A 11 -0.77 10.68 -32.44
CA THR A 11 -0.17 11.77 -33.21
C THR A 11 -0.88 11.87 -34.55
N LEU A 12 -1.52 13.00 -34.80
CA LEU A 12 -2.04 13.37 -36.10
C LEU A 12 -1.09 14.40 -36.71
N THR A 13 -0.53 14.04 -37.86
CA THR A 13 0.26 14.94 -38.69
C THR A 13 -0.60 15.24 -39.92
N PRO A 14 -1.49 16.25 -39.88
CA PRO A 14 -2.34 16.51 -41.02
C PRO A 14 -1.53 17.09 -42.18
N ASP A 15 -1.65 16.48 -43.35
CA ASP A 15 -1.03 16.94 -44.62
C ASP A 15 -1.50 18.34 -45.07
N ARG A 16 -2.49 18.93 -44.38
CA ARG A 16 -3.29 20.06 -44.85
C ARG A 16 -3.05 21.39 -44.14
N TRP A 17 -2.04 21.50 -43.29
CA TRP A 17 -1.78 22.73 -42.54
C TRP A 17 -0.96 23.77 -43.33
N ALA A 18 -1.33 24.00 -44.59
CA ALA A 18 -0.88 25.17 -45.36
C ALA A 18 -1.93 26.28 -45.24
N GLY A 19 -1.78 27.14 -44.22
CA GLY A 19 -2.71 28.23 -43.93
C GLY A 19 -3.71 27.86 -42.84
N TRP A 20 -4.97 28.26 -43.03
CA TRP A 20 -6.05 28.04 -42.07
C TRP A 20 -6.59 26.62 -42.11
N SER A 21 -6.74 26.00 -40.94
CA SER A 21 -7.39 24.71 -40.77
C SER A 21 -8.44 24.78 -39.66
N MET A 22 -9.49 23.98 -39.82
CA MET A 22 -10.53 23.77 -38.81
C MET A 22 -10.49 22.31 -38.40
N ASP A 23 -10.19 22.06 -37.13
CA ASP A 23 -10.07 20.74 -36.56
C ASP A 23 -11.17 20.53 -35.51
N PHE A 24 -11.74 19.33 -35.47
CA PHE A 24 -12.76 18.96 -34.49
C PHE A 24 -12.20 17.93 -33.52
N ILE A 25 -12.21 18.28 -32.23
CA ILE A 25 -11.77 17.39 -31.16
C ILE A 25 -13.01 16.74 -30.55
N GLY A 26 -13.09 15.41 -30.68
CA GLY A 26 -14.20 14.62 -30.16
C GLY A 26 -14.32 14.65 -28.63
N ALA A 27 -15.50 14.33 -28.12
CA ALA A 27 -15.72 14.19 -26.69
C ALA A 27 -14.83 13.08 -26.10
N GLY A 28 -14.15 13.39 -25.00
CA GLY A 28 -13.21 12.49 -24.32
C GLY A 28 -11.77 12.52 -24.85
N TYR A 29 -11.42 13.50 -25.68
CA TYR A 29 -10.03 13.77 -26.06
C TYR A 29 -9.64 15.20 -25.72
N ILE A 30 -8.36 15.37 -25.37
CA ILE A 30 -7.70 16.67 -25.27
C ILE A 30 -6.65 16.70 -26.36
N ALA A 31 -6.64 17.73 -27.20
CA ALA A 31 -5.63 17.85 -28.24
C ALA A 31 -4.55 18.86 -27.84
N LEU A 32 -3.29 18.47 -27.99
CA LEU A 32 -2.15 19.37 -27.85
C LEU A 32 -1.70 19.78 -29.25
N PHE A 33 -1.80 21.07 -29.54
CA PHE A 33 -1.28 21.64 -30.75
C PHE A 33 0.19 22.00 -30.54
N VAL A 34 1.07 21.26 -31.21
CA VAL A 34 2.52 21.31 -31.05
C VAL A 34 3.15 21.93 -32.29
N LYS A 35 3.98 22.95 -32.10
CA LYS A 35 4.79 23.56 -33.16
C LYS A 35 6.26 23.43 -32.81
N ASN A 36 7.06 22.87 -33.71
CA ASN A 36 8.51 22.68 -33.53
C ASN A 36 8.84 21.98 -32.19
N GLY A 37 8.04 20.99 -31.81
CA GLY A 37 8.22 20.22 -30.56
C GLY A 37 7.74 20.90 -29.27
N ARG A 38 7.16 22.11 -29.35
CA ARG A 38 6.60 22.81 -28.17
C ARG A 38 5.09 22.90 -28.26
N CYS A 39 4.40 22.60 -27.15
CA CYS A 39 2.95 22.82 -27.06
C CYS A 39 2.66 24.33 -27.10
N VAL A 40 1.91 24.76 -28.12
CA VAL A 40 1.49 26.16 -28.29
C VAL A 40 0.09 26.37 -27.73
N ARG A 41 -0.79 25.38 -27.87
CA ARG A 41 -2.16 25.46 -27.35
C ARG A 41 -2.68 24.08 -26.94
N VAL A 42 -3.51 24.06 -25.89
CA VAL A 42 -4.29 22.90 -25.46
C VAL A 42 -5.74 23.11 -25.86
N TRP A 43 -6.30 22.19 -26.64
CA TRP A 43 -7.66 22.25 -27.15
C TRP A 43 -8.55 21.25 -26.40
N LYS A 44 -9.57 21.79 -25.74
CA LYS A 44 -10.66 20.99 -25.15
C LYS A 44 -11.59 20.45 -26.25
N PRO A 45 -12.47 19.47 -25.96
CA PRO A 45 -13.46 18.99 -26.92
C PRO A 45 -14.23 20.13 -27.59
N GLY A 46 -14.35 20.10 -28.91
CA GLY A 46 -14.97 21.18 -29.69
C GLY A 46 -14.26 21.48 -31.02
N ARG A 47 -14.71 22.55 -31.69
CA ARG A 47 -14.14 23.02 -32.96
C ARG A 47 -13.06 24.06 -32.69
N HIS A 48 -11.89 23.88 -33.29
CA HIS A 48 -10.76 24.79 -33.15
C HIS A 48 -10.22 25.17 -34.51
N VAL A 49 -9.85 26.43 -34.64
CA VAL A 49 -9.21 26.96 -35.84
C VAL A 49 -7.74 27.17 -35.55
N SER A 50 -6.90 26.73 -36.47
CA SER A 50 -5.46 26.94 -36.40
C SER A 50 -4.91 27.48 -37.70
N PHE A 51 -3.73 28.11 -37.60
CA PHE A 51 -2.99 28.60 -38.74
C PHE A 51 -1.54 28.13 -38.62
N ALA A 52 -1.03 27.59 -39.71
CA ALA A 52 0.33 27.06 -39.79
C ALA A 52 0.94 27.31 -41.17
N LEU A 53 2.25 27.48 -41.17
CA LEU A 53 3.07 27.66 -42.37
C LEU A 53 4.09 26.51 -42.42
N PRO A 54 3.81 25.44 -43.18
CA PRO A 54 4.54 24.18 -43.07
C PRO A 54 6.00 24.28 -43.54
N TRP A 55 6.36 25.35 -44.26
CA TRP A 55 7.74 25.67 -44.65
C TRP A 55 8.62 26.24 -43.53
N LEU A 56 8.02 26.68 -42.41
CA LEU A 56 8.66 27.40 -41.30
C LEU A 56 8.46 26.64 -39.99
N GLU A 57 7.39 25.87 -39.89
CA GLU A 57 6.95 25.25 -38.64
C GLU A 57 6.50 23.80 -38.89
N LYS A 58 7.14 22.85 -38.20
CA LYS A 58 6.63 21.48 -38.11
C LYS A 58 5.50 21.47 -37.10
N CYS A 59 4.28 21.20 -37.57
CA CYS A 59 3.09 21.20 -36.75
C CYS A 59 2.61 19.76 -36.54
N GLU A 60 2.27 19.40 -35.31
CA GLU A 60 1.68 18.12 -34.94
C GLU A 60 0.48 18.33 -34.00
N LEU A 61 -0.54 17.48 -34.11
CA LEU A 61 -1.65 17.44 -33.18
C LEU A 61 -1.59 16.15 -32.37
N LEU A 62 -1.34 16.24 -31.07
CA LEU A 62 -1.34 15.07 -30.18
C LEU A 62 -2.70 14.96 -29.50
N LEU A 63 -3.49 13.96 -29.88
CA LEU A 63 -4.73 13.63 -29.19
C LEU A 63 -4.42 12.74 -28.00
N VAL A 64 -4.77 13.21 -26.81
CA VAL A 64 -4.65 12.48 -25.56
C VAL A 64 -6.04 12.04 -25.12
N ASP A 65 -6.21 10.73 -24.92
CA ASP A 65 -7.46 10.14 -24.44
C ASP A 65 -7.68 10.56 -22.98
N SER A 66 -8.73 11.33 -22.74
CA SER A 66 -9.11 11.81 -21.42
C SER A 66 -10.23 10.98 -20.81
N LYS A 67 -10.56 9.80 -21.37
CA LYS A 67 -11.57 8.90 -20.81
C LYS A 67 -10.99 8.09 -19.66
N LEU A 68 -11.88 7.53 -18.86
CA LEU A 68 -11.55 6.63 -17.77
C LEU A 68 -11.10 5.27 -18.34
N ARG A 69 -9.92 4.80 -17.91
CA ARG A 69 -9.23 3.62 -18.45
C ARG A 69 -8.83 2.66 -17.34
N HIS A 70 -8.63 1.40 -17.71
CA HIS A 70 -8.23 0.33 -16.81
C HIS A 70 -6.78 -0.07 -17.05
N LEU A 71 -5.99 -0.18 -15.98
CA LEU A 71 -4.62 -0.66 -16.00
C LEU A 71 -4.51 -1.90 -15.11
N PRO A 72 -4.46 -3.11 -15.69
CA PRO A 72 -4.18 -4.32 -14.93
C PRO A 72 -2.70 -4.34 -14.53
N ILE A 73 -2.44 -4.49 -13.24
CA ILE A 73 -1.10 -4.62 -12.67
C ILE A 73 -1.02 -5.94 -11.94
N THR A 74 -0.01 -6.74 -12.28
CA THR A 74 0.31 -7.99 -11.58
C THR A 74 1.76 -7.95 -11.16
N SER A 75 2.01 -8.33 -9.91
CA SER A 75 3.34 -8.47 -9.32
C SER A 75 3.64 -9.94 -9.05
N GLN A 76 4.91 -10.31 -9.19
CA GLN A 76 5.41 -11.67 -8.94
C GLN A 76 6.69 -11.60 -8.13
N GLY A 77 6.56 -11.66 -6.79
CA GLY A 77 7.69 -11.57 -5.87
C GLY A 77 8.26 -10.16 -5.72
N ASP A 78 7.51 -9.14 -6.14
CA ASP A 78 7.98 -7.73 -6.09
C ASP A 78 7.90 -7.14 -4.67
N PHE A 79 7.12 -7.75 -3.77
CA PHE A 79 6.78 -7.17 -2.48
C PHE A 79 7.08 -8.10 -1.31
N LEU A 80 7.47 -7.49 -0.20
CA LEU A 80 7.74 -8.15 1.06
C LEU A 80 6.83 -7.57 2.14
N SER A 81 6.15 -8.44 2.88
CA SER A 81 5.36 -8.04 4.05
C SER A 81 6.27 -7.61 5.20
N ARG A 82 5.68 -7.01 6.24
CA ARG A 82 6.39 -6.63 7.47
C ARG A 82 7.12 -7.81 8.12
N ASP A 83 6.52 -9.00 8.06
CA ASP A 83 7.07 -10.23 8.65
C ASP A 83 7.93 -11.02 7.65
N GLN A 84 8.42 -10.37 6.59
CA GLN A 84 9.33 -10.94 5.59
C GLN A 84 8.75 -12.08 4.74
N TYR A 85 7.43 -12.08 4.52
CA TYR A 85 6.81 -12.97 3.53
C TYR A 85 6.76 -12.30 2.17
N LEU A 86 7.13 -13.03 1.12
CA LEU A 86 6.91 -12.58 -0.26
C LEU A 86 5.41 -12.50 -0.54
N VAL A 87 4.99 -11.45 -1.23
CA VAL A 87 3.59 -11.18 -1.55
C VAL A 87 3.45 -10.91 -3.05
N ASN A 88 2.50 -11.60 -3.66
CA ASN A 88 2.04 -11.34 -5.02
C ASN A 88 0.70 -10.61 -4.94
N VAL A 89 0.60 -9.50 -5.63
CA VAL A 89 -0.63 -8.71 -5.75
C VAL A 89 -1.00 -8.58 -7.21
N SER A 90 -2.27 -8.86 -7.51
CA SER A 90 -2.89 -8.53 -8.79
C SER A 90 -4.04 -7.55 -8.54
N LEU A 91 -4.06 -6.46 -9.30
CA LEU A 91 -5.07 -5.43 -9.18
C LEU A 91 -5.36 -4.76 -10.53
N ASN A 92 -6.45 -4.01 -10.58
CA ASN A 92 -6.83 -3.19 -11.72
C ASN A 92 -7.06 -1.76 -11.27
N VAL A 93 -6.28 -0.83 -11.82
CA VAL A 93 -6.35 0.60 -11.51
C VAL A 93 -7.25 1.28 -12.54
N MET A 94 -8.25 2.02 -12.07
CA MET A 94 -9.08 2.90 -12.87
C MET A 94 -8.47 4.29 -12.85
N TYR A 95 -8.01 4.78 -14.00
CA TYR A 95 -7.28 6.05 -14.09
C TYR A 95 -7.80 6.93 -15.23
N GLN A 96 -7.48 8.23 -15.13
CA GLN A 96 -7.76 9.23 -16.15
C GLN A 96 -6.56 10.18 -16.29
N VAL A 97 -6.33 10.68 -17.51
CA VAL A 97 -5.32 11.73 -17.74
C VAL A 97 -5.86 13.08 -17.28
N VAL A 98 -5.10 13.76 -16.42
CA VAL A 98 -5.42 15.11 -15.93
C VAL A 98 -4.49 16.16 -16.53
N ASP A 99 -3.20 15.84 -16.64
CA ASP A 99 -2.21 16.71 -17.31
C ASP A 99 -1.77 16.09 -18.64
N ALA A 100 -2.53 16.40 -19.69
CA ALA A 100 -2.25 15.91 -21.04
C ALA A 100 -0.88 16.35 -21.56
N LYS A 101 -0.44 17.58 -21.23
CA LYS A 101 0.84 18.12 -21.70
C LYS A 101 2.00 17.31 -21.15
N ARG A 102 1.98 17.07 -19.83
CA ARG A 102 3.00 16.26 -19.15
C ARG A 102 3.05 14.84 -19.71
N VAL A 103 1.89 14.18 -19.79
CA VAL A 103 1.78 12.80 -20.27
C VAL A 103 2.28 12.63 -21.69
N ALA A 104 2.04 13.61 -22.57
CA ALA A 104 2.37 13.48 -24.00
C ALA A 104 3.74 14.05 -24.41
N LEU A 105 4.29 15.00 -23.65
CA LEU A 105 5.51 15.72 -24.05
C LEU A 105 6.66 15.64 -23.04
N GLU A 106 6.38 15.39 -21.76
CA GLU A 106 7.41 15.37 -20.71
C GLU A 106 7.81 13.94 -20.34
N ILE A 107 6.96 12.94 -20.64
CA ILE A 107 7.17 11.54 -20.26
C ILE A 107 7.23 10.64 -21.51
N SER A 108 8.29 9.84 -21.63
CA SER A 108 8.50 8.94 -22.76
C SER A 108 7.53 7.74 -22.78
N ASP A 109 7.33 7.09 -21.62
CA ASP A 109 6.35 6.01 -21.45
C ASP A 109 5.48 6.29 -20.23
N PRO A 110 4.32 6.94 -20.42
CA PRO A 110 3.49 7.38 -19.32
C PRO A 110 2.74 6.22 -18.63
N ILE A 111 2.45 5.13 -19.35
CA ILE A 111 1.81 3.95 -18.75
C ILE A 111 2.80 3.17 -17.88
N ALA A 112 4.04 3.01 -18.35
CA ALA A 112 5.09 2.42 -17.52
C ALA A 112 5.36 3.28 -16.27
N ALA A 113 5.45 4.61 -16.43
CA ALA A 113 5.64 5.53 -15.30
C ALA A 113 4.51 5.42 -14.26
N LEU A 114 3.25 5.38 -14.71
CA LEU A 114 2.10 5.16 -13.82
C LEU A 114 2.17 3.79 -13.14
N THR A 115 2.53 2.74 -13.88
CA THR A 115 2.69 1.39 -13.34
C THR A 115 3.75 1.34 -12.24
N SER A 116 4.90 1.97 -12.45
CA SER A 116 5.97 2.07 -11.46
C SER A 116 5.50 2.83 -10.22
N ALA A 117 4.86 4.00 -10.39
CA ALA A 117 4.35 4.79 -9.26
C ALA A 117 3.33 4.00 -8.40
N VAL A 118 2.44 3.24 -9.05
CA VAL A 118 1.50 2.37 -8.33
C VAL A 118 2.25 1.24 -7.64
N LYS A 119 3.20 0.56 -8.30
CA LYS A 119 4.01 -0.49 -7.67
C LYS A 119 4.79 0.01 -6.45
N ASP A 120 5.38 1.19 -6.53
CA ASP A 120 6.09 1.80 -5.39
C ASP A 120 5.13 2.03 -4.21
N SER A 121 3.94 2.55 -4.50
CA SER A 121 2.89 2.76 -3.48
C SER A 121 2.43 1.45 -2.84
N LEU A 122 2.25 0.39 -3.64
CA LEU A 122 1.94 -0.95 -3.16
C LEU A 122 3.05 -1.50 -2.28
N GLY A 123 4.31 -1.32 -2.69
CA GLY A 123 5.47 -1.77 -1.93
C GLY A 123 5.49 -1.15 -0.54
N VAL A 124 5.27 0.16 -0.44
CA VAL A 124 5.17 0.83 0.86
C VAL A 124 3.98 0.30 1.66
N ALA A 125 2.79 0.24 1.07
CA ALA A 125 1.59 -0.27 1.75
C ALA A 125 1.82 -1.67 2.35
N ILE A 126 2.28 -2.61 1.53
CA ILE A 126 2.48 -4.02 1.90
C ILE A 126 3.59 -4.16 2.95
N SER A 127 4.64 -3.34 2.86
CA SER A 127 5.77 -3.38 3.82
C SER A 127 5.35 -3.13 5.27
N HIS A 128 4.22 -2.45 5.49
CA HIS A 128 3.71 -2.16 6.83
C HIS A 128 2.78 -3.25 7.37
N LEU A 129 2.32 -4.17 6.53
CA LEU A 129 1.30 -5.17 6.86
C LEU A 129 1.92 -6.53 7.18
N ARG A 130 1.37 -7.18 8.21
CA ARG A 130 1.68 -8.57 8.54
C ARG A 130 0.96 -9.55 7.62
N MET A 131 1.44 -10.79 7.56
CA MET A 131 0.82 -11.84 6.73
C MET A 131 -0.66 -12.05 7.07
N GLU A 132 -0.99 -12.12 8.36
CA GLU A 132 -2.36 -12.27 8.85
C GLU A 132 -3.27 -11.11 8.42
N GLN A 133 -2.77 -9.87 8.52
CA GLN A 133 -3.49 -8.67 8.08
C GLN A 133 -3.71 -8.67 6.56
N LEU A 134 -2.68 -9.06 5.80
CA LEU A 134 -2.77 -9.18 4.34
C LEU A 134 -3.83 -10.21 3.91
N THR A 135 -3.98 -11.31 4.65
CA THR A 135 -5.00 -12.33 4.39
C THR A 135 -6.41 -11.85 4.76
N ASN A 136 -6.57 -11.15 5.87
CA ASN A 136 -7.89 -10.76 6.38
C ASN A 136 -8.41 -9.43 5.79
N GLN A 137 -7.56 -8.41 5.75
CA GLN A 137 -7.92 -7.02 5.43
C GLN A 137 -7.03 -6.40 4.33
N GLY A 138 -6.02 -7.12 3.84
CA GLY A 138 -5.02 -6.58 2.91
C GLY A 138 -5.59 -5.95 1.65
N ARG A 139 -6.70 -6.48 1.11
CA ARG A 139 -7.36 -5.90 -0.07
C ARG A 139 -7.88 -4.48 0.21
N VAL A 140 -8.45 -4.26 1.39
CA VAL A 140 -9.00 -2.96 1.79
C VAL A 140 -7.87 -2.00 2.12
N GLU A 141 -6.89 -2.43 2.91
CA GLU A 141 -5.76 -1.60 3.32
C GLU A 141 -4.92 -1.15 2.13
N VAL A 142 -4.58 -2.06 1.22
CA VAL A 142 -3.80 -1.75 0.01
C VAL A 142 -4.58 -0.80 -0.91
N ARG A 143 -5.88 -1.05 -1.11
CA ARG A 143 -6.73 -0.16 -1.91
C ARG A 143 -6.77 1.25 -1.31
N GLN A 144 -7.03 1.34 -0.01
CA GLN A 144 -7.16 2.61 0.68
C GLN A 144 -5.85 3.39 0.64
N TYR A 145 -4.72 2.72 0.89
CA TYR A 145 -3.41 3.35 0.82
C TYR A 145 -3.14 3.98 -0.55
N VAL A 146 -3.41 3.26 -1.65
CA VAL A 146 -3.23 3.80 -3.01
C VAL A 146 -4.16 5.00 -3.25
N LEU A 147 -5.41 4.94 -2.79
CA LEU A 147 -6.36 6.05 -2.96
C LEU A 147 -6.10 7.26 -2.06
N ASP A 148 -5.41 7.09 -0.94
CA ASP A 148 -5.05 8.19 -0.05
C ASP A 148 -3.81 8.96 -0.55
N HIS A 149 -2.99 8.34 -1.41
CA HIS A 149 -1.75 8.92 -1.93
C HIS A 149 -1.87 9.43 -3.37
N VAL A 150 -2.98 10.10 -3.71
CA VAL A 150 -3.26 10.50 -5.09
C VAL A 150 -2.22 11.47 -5.67
N ASP A 151 -1.57 12.28 -4.83
CA ASP A 151 -0.56 13.27 -5.21
C ASP A 151 0.62 12.65 -5.99
N VAL A 152 0.96 11.40 -5.70
CA VAL A 152 2.02 10.66 -6.38
C VAL A 152 1.68 10.50 -7.87
N TYR A 153 0.42 10.18 -8.18
CA TYR A 153 -0.02 9.93 -9.57
C TYR A 153 -0.28 11.24 -10.31
N TYR A 154 -0.77 12.27 -9.61
CA TYR A 154 -0.93 13.60 -10.18
C TYR A 154 0.40 14.18 -10.67
N THR A 155 1.50 13.89 -9.97
CA THR A 155 2.84 14.31 -10.37
C THR A 155 3.28 13.73 -11.72
N VAL A 156 2.78 12.53 -12.07
CA VAL A 156 2.98 11.85 -13.36
C VAL A 156 1.95 12.31 -14.41
N GLY A 157 0.88 13.00 -13.99
CA GLY A 157 -0.16 13.54 -14.86
C GLY A 157 -1.47 12.74 -14.89
N PHE A 158 -1.66 11.82 -13.92
CA PHE A 158 -2.83 10.93 -13.84
C PHE A 158 -3.63 11.13 -12.55
N SER A 159 -4.95 10.97 -12.65
CA SER A 159 -5.83 10.74 -11.49
C SER A 159 -6.14 9.25 -11.41
N ILE A 160 -6.14 8.70 -10.19
CA ILE A 160 -6.68 7.37 -9.91
C ILE A 160 -8.08 7.55 -9.32
N GLU A 161 -9.07 6.99 -9.99
CA GLU A 161 -10.49 7.07 -9.61
C GLU A 161 -10.90 5.91 -8.70
N ASP A 162 -10.38 4.71 -8.96
CA ASP A 162 -10.62 3.52 -8.14
C ASP A 162 -9.51 2.50 -8.33
N VAL A 163 -9.36 1.60 -7.36
CA VAL A 163 -8.43 0.47 -7.41
C VAL A 163 -9.15 -0.78 -6.97
N ARG A 164 -9.11 -1.80 -7.82
CA ARG A 164 -9.71 -3.11 -7.52
C ARG A 164 -8.63 -4.15 -7.33
N VAL A 165 -8.45 -4.60 -6.09
CA VAL A 165 -7.51 -5.67 -5.76
C VAL A 165 -8.14 -7.02 -6.13
N SER A 166 -7.66 -7.59 -7.23
CA SER A 166 -8.13 -8.87 -7.77
C SER A 166 -7.71 -10.02 -6.86
N ASP A 167 -6.44 -10.04 -6.45
CA ASP A 167 -5.90 -11.09 -5.59
C ASP A 167 -4.67 -10.64 -4.81
N ILE A 168 -4.50 -11.22 -3.62
CA ILE A 168 -3.28 -11.14 -2.80
C ILE A 168 -2.92 -12.58 -2.44
N SER A 169 -1.79 -13.05 -2.96
CA SER A 169 -1.34 -14.43 -2.76
C SER A 169 0.10 -14.46 -2.28
N PHE A 170 0.46 -15.54 -1.60
CA PHE A 170 1.80 -15.79 -1.09
C PHE A 170 2.38 -16.94 -1.90
N PRO A 171 3.52 -16.75 -2.61
CA PRO A 171 4.14 -17.83 -3.35
C PRO A 171 4.52 -18.96 -2.38
N ASN A 172 4.19 -20.19 -2.77
CA ASN A 172 4.32 -21.36 -1.91
C ASN A 172 5.81 -21.71 -1.74
N THR A 173 6.46 -21.23 -0.68
CA THR A 173 7.84 -21.62 -0.34
C THR A 173 7.86 -23.02 0.27
N ARG A 174 7.56 -24.04 -0.53
CA ARG A 174 7.58 -25.47 -0.10
C ARG A 174 8.97 -25.96 0.36
N GLY A 175 10.02 -25.15 0.25
CA GLY A 175 11.40 -25.57 0.48
C GLY A 175 12.03 -25.24 1.84
N ILE A 176 11.56 -24.22 2.58
CA ILE A 176 12.32 -23.70 3.75
C ILE A 176 11.58 -23.89 5.08
N ILE A 177 10.25 -23.86 5.08
CA ILE A 177 9.45 -23.88 6.33
C ILE A 177 9.43 -25.28 6.98
N ARG A 178 9.60 -26.36 6.21
CA ARG A 178 9.69 -27.73 6.77
C ARG A 178 10.90 -27.95 7.67
N GLN A 179 11.98 -27.19 7.49
CA GLN A 179 13.16 -27.31 8.35
C GLN A 179 12.98 -26.57 9.68
N VAL A 180 12.28 -25.43 9.67
CA VAL A 180 12.10 -24.61 10.88
C VAL A 180 11.02 -25.21 11.80
N GLU A 181 9.91 -25.72 11.25
CA GLU A 181 8.92 -26.47 12.04
C GLU A 181 9.49 -27.77 12.62
N GLY A 182 10.32 -28.49 11.85
CA GLY A 182 10.99 -29.70 12.33
C GLY A 182 12.05 -29.43 13.41
N MET A 183 12.70 -28.26 13.38
CA MET A 183 13.66 -27.85 14.40
C MET A 183 12.98 -27.35 15.68
N SER A 184 11.90 -26.57 15.57
CA SER A 184 11.13 -26.11 16.73
C SER A 184 10.46 -27.28 17.47
N ALA A 185 9.81 -28.20 16.72
CA ALA A 185 9.16 -29.36 17.32
C ALA A 185 10.16 -30.33 17.97
N ARG A 186 11.38 -30.46 17.44
CA ARG A 186 12.45 -31.25 18.06
C ARG A 186 12.99 -30.60 19.33
N GLN A 187 13.23 -29.28 19.32
CA GLN A 187 13.73 -28.56 20.48
C GLN A 187 12.74 -28.55 21.65
N GLU A 188 11.45 -28.42 21.35
CA GLU A 188 10.39 -28.47 22.37
C GLU A 188 10.27 -29.86 23.00
N ALA A 189 10.31 -30.93 22.17
CA ALA A 189 10.32 -32.30 22.66
C ALA A 189 11.57 -32.64 23.51
N GLU A 190 12.74 -32.13 23.12
CA GLU A 190 13.98 -32.26 23.90
C GLU A 190 13.87 -31.54 25.25
N HIS A 191 13.35 -30.31 25.28
CA HIS A 191 13.14 -29.57 26.52
C HIS A 191 12.16 -30.27 27.45
N GLU A 192 11.04 -30.78 26.91
CA GLU A 192 10.04 -31.49 27.70
C GLU A 192 10.59 -32.81 28.26
N ALA A 193 11.41 -33.53 27.49
CA ALA A 193 12.07 -34.76 27.93
C ALA A 193 13.09 -34.49 29.05
N VAL A 194 13.87 -33.41 28.95
CA VAL A 194 14.81 -32.98 30.00
C VAL A 194 14.06 -32.61 31.28
N LEU A 195 12.94 -31.88 31.16
CA LEU A 195 12.11 -31.50 32.30
C LEU A 195 11.52 -32.73 33.00
N LYS A 196 11.00 -33.70 32.23
CA LYS A 196 10.49 -34.97 32.76
C LYS A 196 11.56 -35.80 33.44
N MET A 197 12.78 -35.86 32.90
CA MET A 197 13.90 -36.55 33.55
C MET A 197 14.34 -35.88 34.86
N GLN A 198 14.35 -34.54 34.92
CA GLN A 198 14.67 -33.82 36.16
C GLN A 198 13.62 -34.06 37.25
N ILE A 199 12.33 -34.05 36.88
CA ILE A 199 11.22 -34.38 37.79
C ILE A 199 11.33 -35.84 38.29
N ALA A 200 11.65 -36.78 37.40
CA ALA A 200 11.82 -38.18 37.77
C ALA A 200 13.03 -38.41 38.70
N ASN A 201 14.14 -37.71 38.49
CA ASN A 201 15.31 -37.79 39.37
C ASN A 201 15.08 -37.14 40.74
N ALA A 202 14.29 -36.06 40.80
CA ALA A 202 13.94 -35.40 42.06
C ALA A 202 13.04 -36.26 42.99
N GLY A 203 12.42 -37.32 42.47
CA GLY A 203 11.57 -38.25 43.24
C GLY A 203 12.27 -39.53 43.73
N ARG A 204 13.58 -39.70 43.48
CA ARG A 204 14.29 -40.93 43.84
C ARG A 204 14.84 -40.85 45.26
N PRO A 205 14.48 -41.76 46.19
CA PRO A 205 15.09 -41.78 47.52
C PRO A 205 16.58 -42.14 47.41
N GLU A 206 17.45 -41.33 48.01
CA GLU A 206 18.88 -41.64 48.17
C GLU A 206 19.02 -42.88 49.06
N LEU A 207 19.38 -44.01 48.47
CA LEU A 207 19.85 -45.17 49.22
C LEU A 207 21.32 -44.95 49.56
N SER A 208 21.62 -44.83 50.86
CA SER A 208 22.99 -44.79 51.37
C SER A 208 23.77 -46.00 50.85
N PRO A 209 24.99 -45.82 50.29
CA PRO A 209 25.79 -46.95 49.84
C PRO A 209 26.22 -47.80 51.04
N PRO A 210 26.26 -49.15 50.91
CA PRO A 210 26.69 -50.02 51.99
C PRO A 210 28.19 -49.81 52.30
N PRO A 211 28.62 -50.10 53.54
CA PRO A 211 30.02 -49.91 53.94
C PRO A 211 30.94 -50.86 53.17
N ILE A 212 32.01 -50.30 52.61
CA ILE A 212 33.06 -51.05 51.91
C ILE A 212 33.85 -51.84 52.96
N GLN A 213 33.81 -53.17 52.87
CA GLN A 213 34.65 -54.07 53.65
C GLN A 213 36.02 -54.16 52.95
N GLN A 214 37.05 -53.55 53.52
CA GLN A 214 38.43 -53.68 53.05
C GLN A 214 38.93 -55.10 53.30
N VAL A 215 39.26 -55.83 52.22
CA VAL A 215 40.06 -57.05 52.30
C VAL A 215 41.36 -56.82 51.53
N ASN A 216 42.45 -56.73 52.28
CA ASN A 216 43.82 -56.61 51.81
C ASN A 216 44.38 -58.01 51.56
N ILE A 217 44.71 -58.37 50.31
CA ILE A 217 45.54 -59.57 50.03
C ILE A 217 46.59 -59.21 48.96
N LEU A 218 47.85 -59.42 49.36
CA LEU A 218 49.12 -59.26 48.64
C LEU A 218 49.39 -60.45 47.67
N PRO A 219 50.40 -60.36 46.78
CA PRO A 219 50.32 -60.77 45.37
C PRO A 219 50.88 -62.17 45.08
N GLY A 220 50.50 -62.73 43.93
CA GLY A 220 51.17 -63.88 43.32
C GLY A 220 50.85 -64.06 41.83
N GLY A 221 51.90 -64.06 41.00
CA GLY A 221 51.95 -64.82 39.74
C GLY A 221 51.66 -64.07 38.43
N GLU A 222 52.72 -63.83 37.66
CA GLU A 222 52.89 -63.45 36.24
C GLU A 222 51.92 -64.15 35.25
N ALA A 223 51.61 -63.75 34.00
CA ALA A 223 52.10 -62.82 32.96
C ALA A 223 50.87 -62.50 32.04
N ASN A 224 50.81 -61.57 31.07
CA ASN A 224 51.75 -61.09 30.07
C ASN A 224 51.12 -59.89 29.30
N SER A 225 51.95 -59.12 28.59
CA SER A 225 51.63 -58.27 27.41
C SER A 225 51.13 -56.81 27.59
N LYS A 226 52.11 -55.96 27.90
CA LYS A 226 52.43 -54.60 27.41
C LYS A 226 51.49 -53.92 26.38
N HIS A 227 50.99 -52.73 26.72
CA HIS A 227 51.09 -51.53 25.87
C HIS A 227 51.25 -50.28 26.76
N ALA A 228 52.33 -49.54 26.52
CA ALA A 228 52.77 -48.40 27.30
C ALA A 228 52.28 -47.07 26.71
N ILE A 229 52.00 -46.15 27.62
CA ILE A 229 51.67 -44.74 27.46
C ILE A 229 52.95 -43.95 27.11
N VAL A 230 52.84 -42.94 26.25
CA VAL A 230 53.80 -41.83 26.18
C VAL A 230 53.02 -40.52 26.33
N ASN A 231 53.26 -39.84 27.46
CA ASN A 231 52.98 -38.42 27.65
C ASN A 231 54.07 -37.61 26.94
N GLN A 232 53.71 -36.44 26.38
CA GLN A 232 54.61 -35.29 26.36
C GLN A 232 53.82 -33.99 26.14
N GLU A 233 54.01 -33.06 27.08
CA GLU A 233 53.77 -31.61 26.96
C GLU A 233 54.58 -31.01 25.80
N VAL A 234 54.15 -29.88 25.21
CA VAL A 234 54.69 -28.48 25.23
C VAL A 234 53.98 -27.67 24.09
N PRO A 235 54.24 -26.38 23.76
CA PRO A 235 54.28 -25.11 24.52
C PRO A 235 53.29 -24.05 23.96
N ARG A 236 53.16 -22.97 24.74
CA ARG A 236 52.66 -21.63 24.36
C ARG A 236 53.63 -20.97 23.36
N ALA A 237 53.14 -20.53 22.20
CA ALA A 237 53.91 -19.73 21.25
C ALA A 237 53.10 -18.52 20.74
N THR A 238 53.77 -17.38 20.82
CA THR A 238 53.44 -16.01 20.44
C THR A 238 53.27 -15.86 18.93
N ILE A 239 52.31 -15.05 18.47
CA ILE A 239 52.22 -14.62 17.07
C ILE A 239 52.58 -13.13 17.00
N PRO A 240 53.41 -12.68 16.03
CA PRO A 240 53.92 -11.32 15.96
C PRO A 240 52.93 -10.32 15.38
N ASP A 241 53.16 -9.07 15.77
CA ASP A 241 52.58 -7.83 15.26
C ASP A 241 53.13 -7.56 13.85
N GLU A 242 52.27 -7.57 12.82
CA GLU A 242 52.64 -7.15 11.46
C GLU A 242 51.49 -6.37 10.80
N SER A 243 51.51 -5.06 11.03
CA SER A 243 51.40 -4.00 10.03
C SER A 243 50.43 -4.19 8.85
N ALA A 244 49.25 -3.60 9.02
CA ALA A 244 48.59 -2.67 8.09
C ALA A 244 48.83 -2.84 6.57
N ALA A 245 47.81 -3.35 5.87
CA ALA A 245 47.39 -2.84 4.55
C ALA A 245 46.02 -3.44 4.14
N THR A 246 44.93 -2.78 4.52
CA THR A 246 43.62 -2.95 3.86
C THR A 246 43.64 -2.19 2.53
N PRO A 247 43.31 -2.80 1.38
CA PRO A 247 43.07 -2.05 0.15
C PRO A 247 41.71 -1.32 0.29
N SER A 248 41.77 -0.03 0.60
CA SER A 248 40.61 0.87 0.59
C SER A 248 40.20 1.17 -0.85
N LEU A 249 38.95 0.86 -1.20
CA LEU A 249 38.29 1.33 -2.42
C LEU A 249 38.22 2.87 -2.40
N PRO A 250 38.31 3.55 -3.57
CA PRO A 250 38.25 5.01 -3.62
C PRO A 250 36.88 5.51 -3.18
N ILE A 251 36.89 6.45 -2.23
CA ILE A 251 35.74 7.25 -1.79
C ILE A 251 35.22 7.99 -3.03
N ARG A 252 34.02 7.62 -3.49
CA ARG A 252 33.23 8.45 -4.41
C ARG A 252 32.48 9.47 -3.57
N ASP A 253 32.61 10.74 -3.96
CA ASP A 253 31.85 11.86 -3.41
C ASP A 253 30.37 11.51 -3.26
N GLN A 254 29.86 11.62 -2.04
CA GLN A 254 28.42 11.60 -1.79
C GLN A 254 27.82 12.88 -2.39
N PRO A 255 26.78 12.81 -3.25
CA PRO A 255 26.06 14.00 -3.63
C PRO A 255 25.32 14.54 -2.40
N VAL A 256 25.71 15.74 -1.95
CA VAL A 256 25.00 16.49 -0.93
C VAL A 256 23.63 16.86 -1.50
N LEU A 257 22.56 16.34 -0.89
CA LEU A 257 21.18 16.72 -1.21
C LEU A 257 21.03 18.22 -0.95
N ALA A 258 20.64 18.98 -1.98
CA ALA A 258 20.26 20.37 -1.83
C ALA A 258 19.03 20.47 -0.92
N PRO A 259 18.91 21.50 -0.07
CA PRO A 259 17.75 21.69 0.78
C PRO A 259 16.51 21.98 -0.09
N THR A 260 15.54 21.07 -0.07
CA THR A 260 14.22 21.27 -0.68
C THR A 260 13.52 22.42 0.03
N VAL A 261 13.35 23.54 -0.67
CA VAL A 261 12.45 24.61 -0.26
C VAL A 261 11.02 24.07 -0.36
N LEU A 262 10.37 23.89 0.79
CA LEU A 262 8.94 23.56 0.87
C LEU A 262 8.14 24.78 0.40
N PHE A 263 7.68 24.75 -0.85
CA PHE A 263 6.58 25.62 -1.26
C PHE A 263 5.31 25.10 -0.59
N SER A 264 4.70 25.92 0.26
CA SER A 264 3.36 25.69 0.79
C SER A 264 2.36 25.71 -0.36
N ASN A 265 1.84 24.55 -0.75
CA ASN A 265 0.71 24.48 -1.68
C ASN A 265 -0.54 25.09 -1.02
N PRO A 266 -1.38 25.84 -1.78
CA PRO A 266 -2.66 26.32 -1.29
C PRO A 266 -3.60 25.14 -1.03
N THR A 267 -4.12 25.06 0.19
CA THR A 267 -5.06 24.02 0.64
C THR A 267 -6.32 24.01 -0.24
N PRO A 268 -6.74 22.86 -0.82
CA PRO A 268 -8.03 22.76 -1.51
C PRO A 268 -9.19 23.07 -0.54
N PRO A 269 -10.37 23.51 -1.03
CA PRO A 269 -11.50 23.86 -0.18
C PRO A 269 -11.84 22.68 0.71
N SER A 270 -11.80 22.96 1.99
CA SER A 270 -11.61 21.98 3.01
C SER A 270 -12.96 21.26 3.23
N LYS A 271 -13.01 19.96 2.92
CA LYS A 271 -14.25 19.18 2.95
C LYS A 271 -14.58 18.78 4.39
N GLY A 272 -15.86 18.71 4.74
CA GLY A 272 -16.31 18.18 6.04
C GLY A 272 -15.86 16.74 6.27
N ARG A 273 -15.65 16.37 7.53
CA ARG A 273 -15.15 15.04 7.96
C ARG A 273 -16.01 14.46 9.07
N LEU A 274 -16.08 13.13 9.13
CA LEU A 274 -16.64 12.36 10.23
C LEU A 274 -15.49 11.76 11.04
N VAL A 275 -15.52 11.97 12.36
CA VAL A 275 -14.50 11.46 13.28
C VAL A 275 -15.15 10.49 14.24
N ASN A 276 -14.70 9.24 14.26
CA ASN A 276 -15.12 8.28 15.26
C ASN A 276 -14.23 8.44 16.50
N PRO A 277 -14.76 8.90 17.65
CA PRO A 277 -13.97 9.12 18.85
C PRO A 277 -13.44 7.82 19.48
N SER A 278 -14.13 6.68 19.25
CA SER A 278 -13.76 5.40 19.84
C SER A 278 -12.62 4.69 19.10
N SER A 279 -12.59 4.78 17.77
CA SER A 279 -11.55 4.16 16.93
C SER A 279 -10.46 5.14 16.50
N GLY A 280 -10.69 6.45 16.65
CA GLY A 280 -9.84 7.50 16.11
C GLY A 280 -9.91 7.62 14.58
N THR A 281 -10.82 6.90 13.92
CA THR A 281 -10.98 6.93 12.46
C THR A 281 -11.50 8.29 12.00
N ILE A 282 -10.85 8.89 11.02
CA ILE A 282 -11.28 10.13 10.38
C ILE A 282 -11.63 9.83 8.93
N ILE A 283 -12.83 10.20 8.50
CA ILE A 283 -13.32 9.97 7.14
C ILE A 283 -13.75 11.29 6.54
N VAL A 284 -13.19 11.65 5.40
CA VAL A 284 -13.57 12.86 4.66
C VAL A 284 -14.83 12.58 3.84
N LEU A 285 -15.78 13.51 3.84
CA LEU A 285 -16.97 13.45 2.98
C LEU A 285 -16.58 13.73 1.52
N SER A 286 -16.07 12.71 0.84
CA SER A 286 -15.50 12.81 -0.50
C SER A 286 -16.52 12.66 -1.63
N ALA A 287 -17.68 12.05 -1.35
CA ALA A 287 -18.77 11.78 -2.28
C ALA A 287 -20.05 12.60 -1.93
N ASN A 288 -20.94 12.77 -2.91
CA ASN A 288 -22.25 13.40 -2.74
C ASN A 288 -23.30 12.72 -3.65
N PRO A 289 -24.24 11.93 -3.13
CA PRO A 289 -24.44 11.61 -1.71
C PRO A 289 -23.28 10.77 -1.14
N PHE A 290 -22.90 11.05 0.10
CA PHE A 290 -22.05 10.19 0.91
C PHE A 290 -22.94 9.18 1.64
N THR A 291 -22.92 7.92 1.25
CA THR A 291 -23.84 6.91 1.77
C THR A 291 -23.24 6.15 2.95
N ILE A 292 -24.07 5.83 3.95
CA ILE A 292 -23.70 5.14 5.19
C ILE A 292 -24.60 3.93 5.36
N GLY A 293 -24.00 2.76 5.59
CA GLY A 293 -24.74 1.52 5.78
C GLY A 293 -23.84 0.32 6.00
N ARG A 294 -24.41 -0.85 6.24
CA ARG A 294 -23.65 -2.11 6.39
C ARG A 294 -23.31 -2.76 5.05
N GLU A 295 -24.00 -2.41 3.98
CA GLU A 295 -23.73 -2.99 2.66
C GLU A 295 -22.41 -2.42 2.10
N PRO A 296 -21.54 -3.23 1.47
CA PRO A 296 -20.25 -2.77 0.96
C PRO A 296 -20.35 -1.78 -0.22
N THR A 297 -21.56 -1.52 -0.71
CA THR A 297 -21.85 -0.50 -1.72
C THR A 297 -21.91 0.92 -1.15
N ASN A 298 -21.95 1.09 0.18
CA ASN A 298 -21.95 2.40 0.82
C ASN A 298 -20.56 3.03 0.87
N THR A 299 -20.49 4.36 0.87
CA THR A 299 -19.22 5.09 1.03
C THR A 299 -18.59 4.84 2.40
N LEU A 300 -19.40 4.86 3.46
CA LEU A 300 -19.04 4.44 4.80
C LEU A 300 -19.74 3.13 5.15
N VAL A 301 -18.95 2.06 5.18
CA VAL A 301 -19.41 0.73 5.54
C VAL A 301 -19.26 0.53 7.05
N LEU A 302 -20.37 0.33 7.74
CA LEU A 302 -20.39 0.04 9.18
C LEU A 302 -20.66 -1.45 9.41
N GLU A 303 -19.69 -2.16 9.99
CA GLU A 303 -19.82 -3.58 10.36
C GLU A 303 -20.64 -3.75 11.64
N ASP A 304 -21.89 -3.30 11.61
CA ASP A 304 -22.78 -3.31 12.77
C ASP A 304 -24.13 -3.95 12.42
N ALA A 305 -24.52 -4.99 13.15
CA ALA A 305 -25.81 -5.66 12.98
C ALA A 305 -27.01 -4.70 13.17
N MET A 306 -26.84 -3.63 13.95
CA MET A 306 -27.84 -2.58 14.14
C MET A 306 -27.83 -1.53 13.01
N CYS A 307 -26.83 -1.55 12.13
CA CYS A 307 -26.80 -0.74 10.92
C CYS A 307 -27.54 -1.44 9.77
N SER A 308 -28.37 -0.68 9.06
CA SER A 308 -29.14 -1.18 7.92
C SER A 308 -28.24 -1.23 6.69
N ARG A 309 -28.62 -2.05 5.70
CA ARG A 309 -27.85 -2.17 4.45
C ARG A 309 -27.55 -0.82 3.83
N ASN A 310 -28.58 0.02 3.64
CA ASN A 310 -28.47 1.44 3.38
C ASN A 310 -29.18 2.14 4.54
N HIS A 311 -28.48 2.92 5.34
CA HIS A 311 -28.98 3.42 6.62
C HIS A 311 -29.21 4.93 6.59
N ALA A 312 -28.20 5.69 6.19
CA ALA A 312 -28.29 7.14 6.05
C ALA A 312 -27.46 7.62 4.86
N GLN A 313 -27.67 8.85 4.47
CA GLN A 313 -26.82 9.53 3.50
C GLN A 313 -26.58 10.98 3.93
N ILE A 314 -25.40 11.49 3.63
CA ILE A 314 -25.03 12.89 3.83
C ILE A 314 -24.94 13.55 2.45
N LEU A 315 -25.70 14.63 2.28
CA LEU A 315 -25.69 15.47 1.09
C LEU A 315 -24.85 16.71 1.33
N GLN A 316 -24.00 17.01 0.35
CA GLN A 316 -23.26 18.26 0.26
C GLN A 316 -24.06 19.26 -0.58
N ILE A 317 -24.42 20.40 -0.01
CA ILE A 317 -25.19 21.45 -0.66
C ILE A 317 -24.30 22.69 -0.86
N PRO A 318 -23.97 23.05 -2.11
CA PRO A 318 -23.23 24.28 -2.41
C PRO A 318 -24.04 25.51 -2.04
N GLU A 319 -23.41 26.50 -1.42
CA GLU A 319 -23.98 27.81 -1.12
C GLU A 319 -23.25 28.93 -1.87
N PRO A 320 -23.87 30.12 -2.01
CA PRO A 320 -23.18 31.30 -2.51
C PRO A 320 -21.91 31.59 -1.70
N GLN A 321 -20.90 32.19 -2.33
CA GLN A 321 -19.59 32.54 -1.72
C GLN A 321 -18.68 31.34 -1.41
N ASP A 322 -18.68 30.30 -2.25
CA ASP A 322 -17.83 29.10 -2.12
C ASP A 322 -17.98 28.36 -0.79
N LYS A 323 -19.11 28.55 -0.10
CA LYS A 323 -19.46 27.81 1.12
C LYS A 323 -20.18 26.52 0.78
N VAL A 324 -20.05 25.55 1.68
CA VAL A 324 -20.70 24.25 1.56
C VAL A 324 -21.42 23.97 2.87
N ARG A 325 -22.69 23.54 2.79
CA ARG A 325 -23.42 22.97 3.93
C ARG A 325 -23.68 21.49 3.74
N TYR A 326 -23.96 20.81 4.84
CA TYR A 326 -24.20 19.39 4.87
C TYR A 326 -25.56 19.07 5.48
N GLN A 327 -26.25 18.10 4.90
CA GLN A 327 -27.49 17.55 5.45
C GLN A 327 -27.37 16.04 5.58
N ILE A 328 -27.87 15.47 6.67
CA ILE A 328 -28.03 14.02 6.82
C ILE A 328 -29.50 13.65 6.63
N ILE A 329 -29.73 12.52 5.96
CA ILE A 329 -31.05 11.94 5.72
C ILE A 329 -30.98 10.46 6.10
N ASP A 330 -31.85 10.03 7.02
CA ASP A 330 -32.10 8.61 7.25
C ASP A 330 -32.93 8.06 6.08
N VAL A 331 -32.46 7.01 5.40
CA VAL A 331 -33.09 6.47 4.19
C VAL A 331 -34.12 5.36 4.46
N GLY A 332 -34.66 5.28 5.68
CA GLY A 332 -35.61 4.24 6.08
C GLY A 332 -34.96 3.12 6.87
N SER A 333 -34.00 3.46 7.72
CA SER A 333 -33.29 2.51 8.54
C SER A 333 -34.19 1.86 9.61
N SER A 334 -33.85 0.62 9.99
CA SER A 334 -34.64 -0.15 10.96
C SER A 334 -34.53 0.40 12.38
N ASN A 335 -33.32 0.83 12.78
CA ASN A 335 -33.04 1.31 14.13
C ASN A 335 -33.04 2.84 14.24
N GLY A 336 -33.06 3.57 13.12
CA GLY A 336 -32.99 5.02 13.09
C GLY A 336 -31.58 5.58 13.16
N THR A 337 -31.40 6.74 12.56
CA THR A 337 -30.24 7.62 12.73
C THR A 337 -30.51 8.63 13.84
N PHE A 338 -29.53 8.88 14.70
CA PHE A 338 -29.64 9.87 15.77
C PHE A 338 -28.58 10.96 15.58
N VAL A 339 -28.94 12.22 15.84
CA VAL A 339 -28.02 13.35 15.88
C VAL A 339 -28.17 14.04 17.22
N ASP A 340 -27.08 14.18 17.98
CA ASP A 340 -27.06 14.70 19.34
C ASP A 340 -28.13 14.04 20.24
N GLN A 341 -28.21 12.70 20.18
CA GLN A 341 -29.18 11.85 20.88
C GLN A 341 -30.65 12.00 20.43
N GLN A 342 -30.95 12.91 19.50
CA GLN A 342 -32.28 13.05 18.91
C GLN A 342 -32.42 12.14 17.67
N ARG A 343 -33.43 11.28 17.68
CA ARG A 343 -33.75 10.44 16.51
C ARG A 343 -34.26 11.30 15.36
N LEU A 344 -33.69 11.11 14.17
CA LEU A 344 -34.18 11.75 12.95
C LEU A 344 -35.46 11.09 12.47
N THR A 345 -36.32 11.88 11.83
CA THR A 345 -37.49 11.36 11.11
C THR A 345 -37.02 10.77 9.79
N SER A 346 -37.44 9.54 9.48
CA SER A 346 -37.10 8.87 8.21
C SER A 346 -37.43 9.74 6.99
N HIS A 347 -36.52 9.78 6.01
CA HIS A 347 -36.57 10.57 4.78
C HIS A 347 -36.66 12.10 4.96
N GLN A 348 -36.50 12.62 6.18
CA GLN A 348 -36.45 14.06 6.43
C GLN A 348 -35.00 14.53 6.54
N PRO A 349 -34.59 15.59 5.79
CA PRO A 349 -33.26 16.15 5.91
C PRO A 349 -33.06 16.91 7.22
N PHE A 350 -31.90 16.69 7.84
CA PHE A 350 -31.43 17.40 9.00
C PHE A 350 -30.11 18.13 8.69
N TRP A 351 -30.01 19.42 9.02
CA TRP A 351 -28.81 20.21 8.77
C TRP A 351 -27.71 19.87 9.77
N LEU A 352 -26.54 19.47 9.29
CA LEU A 352 -25.37 19.20 10.12
C LEU A 352 -24.57 20.49 10.39
N SER A 353 -24.20 20.66 11.64
CA SER A 353 -23.32 21.70 12.17
C SER A 353 -22.06 21.08 12.77
N ALA A 354 -20.92 21.76 12.69
CA ALA A 354 -19.67 21.27 13.27
C ALA A 354 -19.85 20.94 14.76
N GLY A 355 -19.40 19.76 15.16
CA GLY A 355 -19.53 19.21 16.50
C GLY A 355 -20.73 18.28 16.71
N ASN A 356 -21.69 18.19 15.77
CA ASN A 356 -22.81 17.26 15.92
C ASN A 356 -22.32 15.81 15.99
N VAL A 357 -22.87 15.05 16.93
CA VAL A 357 -22.60 13.62 17.09
C VAL A 357 -23.70 12.83 16.41
N ILE A 358 -23.32 12.09 15.36
CA ILE A 358 -24.19 11.22 14.59
C ILE A 358 -24.02 9.80 15.11
N GLN A 359 -25.10 9.20 15.58
CA GLN A 359 -25.11 7.81 16.05
C GLN A 359 -25.92 6.94 15.08
N ILE A 360 -25.29 5.88 14.61
CA ILE A 360 -25.87 4.87 13.71
C ILE A 360 -25.49 3.50 14.27
N GLY A 361 -26.49 2.73 14.71
CA GLY A 361 -26.24 1.50 15.48
C GLY A 361 -25.47 1.80 16.76
N ASN A 362 -24.39 1.06 16.99
CA ASN A 362 -23.47 1.18 18.12
C ASN A 362 -22.26 2.08 17.81
N GLN A 363 -22.24 2.74 16.64
CA GLN A 363 -21.15 3.61 16.21
C GLN A 363 -21.55 5.08 16.36
N GLU A 364 -20.66 5.87 16.95
CA GLU A 364 -20.78 7.33 17.06
C GLU A 364 -19.74 8.03 16.18
N TRP A 365 -20.18 9.06 15.46
CA TRP A 365 -19.38 9.84 14.53
C TRP A 365 -19.59 11.32 14.77
N THR A 366 -18.54 12.06 15.09
CA THR A 366 -18.59 13.51 15.22
C THR A 366 -18.38 14.16 13.86
N PHE A 367 -19.34 14.96 13.42
CA PHE A 367 -19.21 15.76 12.22
C PHE A 367 -18.36 16.99 12.49
N GLN A 368 -17.32 17.21 11.70
CA GLN A 368 -16.47 18.39 11.77
C GLN A 368 -16.42 19.08 10.42
N LEU A 369 -16.58 20.40 10.45
CA LEU A 369 -16.18 21.24 9.35
C LEU A 369 -14.64 21.34 9.36
N PRO A 370 -14.04 21.54 8.19
CA PRO A 370 -12.60 21.62 8.03
C PRO A 370 -11.85 22.50 9.01
#